data_AF-I4VLH8-F1
#
_entry.id   AF-I4VLH8-F1
#
_cell.length_a   1.000
_cell.length_b   1.000
_cell.length_c   1.000
_cell.angle_alpha   90.00
_cell.angle_beta   90.00
_cell.angle_gamma   90.00
#
_symmetry.space_group_name_H-M   'P 1'
#
loop_
_entity.id
_entity.type
_entity.pdbx_description
1 polymer ?
#
loop_
_entity_poly.entity_id
_entity_poly.type
_entity_poly.pdbx_seq_one_letter_code
_entity_poly.pdbx_strand_id
1 'polypeptide(L)'
;MVHHGGHEPARYRLDHPDRLRYVFKFLWAPLLDRLSLPFLGRRRGWVLLMQLLCGLALFSMSFYTPQGAARTMAFLGVLLAFASATQDIAYDAHRTDLLRPEERGWGIGLMQGGYRIAMLVSGALALILADHVGWGWTYRVMGVLMLAAMLVTVLSPDAPDERPARSFMAAVIEPFGDFFQRYGKLTLAWLALMVLYKLCDAFALSLSTTFLLRVPKFSLTQVGTISKTSDWLPVCSAP
;
A
#
# COMPACT_ATOMS: atom_id res chain seq x y z
N MET A 1 49.41 10.33 20.55
CA MET A 1 48.29 10.11 21.49
C MET A 1 47.00 10.07 20.68
N VAL A 2 46.48 8.86 20.46
CA VAL A 2 45.30 8.60 19.63
C VAL A 2 44.06 8.81 20.49
N HIS A 3 43.20 9.76 20.10
CA HIS A 3 41.92 10.01 20.74
C HIS A 3 40.95 8.84 20.45
N HIS A 4 40.59 8.10 21.49
CA HIS A 4 39.44 7.19 21.47
C HIS A 4 38.14 8.02 21.51
N GLY A 5 37.54 8.24 20.33
CA GLY A 5 36.15 8.67 20.21
C GLY A 5 35.25 7.44 20.19
N GLY A 6 34.52 7.22 21.28
CA GLY A 6 33.59 6.10 21.43
C GLY A 6 32.50 6.11 20.36
N HIS A 7 32.40 5.03 19.61
CA HIS A 7 31.26 4.75 18.74
C HIS A 7 30.07 4.34 19.63
N GLU A 8 29.11 5.24 19.82
CA GLU A 8 27.77 4.83 20.26
C GLU A 8 27.15 3.90 19.21
N PRO A 9 26.68 2.70 19.58
CA PRO A 9 25.93 1.87 18.66
C PRO A 9 24.57 2.52 18.40
N ALA A 10 24.32 2.84 17.13
CA ALA A 10 23.05 3.35 16.63
C ALA A 10 21.88 2.50 17.17
N ARG A 11 21.07 3.09 18.04
CA ARG A 11 19.82 2.51 18.52
C ARG A 11 18.88 2.34 17.32
N TYR A 12 18.72 1.11 16.85
CA TYR A 12 17.68 0.73 15.90
C TYR A 12 16.32 0.92 16.58
N ARG A 13 15.76 2.12 16.43
CA ARG A 13 14.40 2.46 16.84
C ARG A 13 13.44 1.74 15.89
N LEU A 14 12.91 0.61 16.36
CA LEU A 14 11.87 -0.21 15.72
C LEU A 14 10.51 0.51 15.77
N ASP A 15 10.45 1.71 15.21
CA ASP A 15 9.21 2.47 15.12
C ASP A 15 8.83 2.50 13.64
N HIS A 16 8.29 1.38 13.15
CA HIS A 16 7.64 1.29 11.84
C HIS A 16 6.11 1.40 12.02
N PRO A 17 5.56 2.58 12.36
CA PRO A 17 4.11 2.79 12.52
C PRO A 17 3.34 2.58 11.21
N ASP A 18 4.04 2.46 10.08
CA ASP A 18 3.49 2.18 8.77
C ASP A 18 2.89 0.78 8.66
N ARG A 19 3.42 -0.22 9.37
CA ARG A 19 2.92 -1.60 9.30
C ARG A 19 1.60 -1.81 10.05
N LEU A 20 1.40 -1.09 11.15
CA LEU A 20 0.15 -1.15 11.94
C LEU A 20 -1.05 -0.74 11.08
N ARG A 21 -0.88 0.23 10.17
CA ARG A 21 -1.96 0.72 9.29
C ARG A 21 -2.51 -0.35 8.35
N TYR A 22 -1.70 -1.33 7.93
CA TYR A 22 -2.14 -2.42 7.05
C TYR A 22 -2.85 -3.54 7.80
N VAL A 23 -2.50 -3.80 9.07
CA VAL A 23 -3.11 -4.86 9.89
C VAL A 23 -4.56 -4.51 10.25
N PHE A 24 -4.85 -3.23 10.50
CA PHE A 24 -6.18 -2.80 10.91
C PHE A 24 -7.20 -2.69 9.76
N LYS A 25 -6.79 -2.89 8.49
CA LYS A 25 -7.70 -2.85 7.33
C LYS A 25 -8.92 -3.75 7.49
N PHE A 26 -8.76 -4.90 8.17
CA PHE A 26 -9.86 -5.83 8.47
C PHE A 26 -10.93 -5.24 9.39
N LEU A 27 -10.58 -4.30 10.27
CA LEU A 27 -11.48 -3.78 11.30
C LEU A 27 -12.55 -2.85 10.70
N TRP A 28 -12.19 -2.03 9.72
CA TRP A 28 -13.10 -1.07 9.10
C TRP A 28 -13.59 -1.47 7.69
N ALA A 29 -13.02 -2.50 7.05
CA ALA A 29 -13.56 -3.03 5.80
C ALA A 29 -15.07 -3.39 5.89
N PRO A 30 -15.55 -4.10 6.93
CA PRO A 30 -16.99 -4.39 7.08
C PRO A 30 -17.86 -3.15 7.31
N LEU A 31 -17.27 -2.06 7.81
CA LEU A 31 -17.98 -0.80 8.02
C LEU A 31 -18.18 -0.06 6.69
N LEU A 32 -17.16 -0.05 5.82
CA LEU A 32 -17.27 0.49 4.46
C LEU A 32 -18.30 -0.28 3.62
N ASP A 33 -18.38 -1.60 3.79
CA ASP A 33 -19.35 -2.44 3.08
C ASP A 33 -20.82 -2.10 3.38
N ARG A 34 -21.08 -1.42 4.50
CA ARG A 34 -22.43 -1.06 4.96
C ARG A 34 -22.83 0.35 4.56
N LEU A 35 -21.88 1.27 4.63
CA LEU A 35 -22.11 2.67 4.31
C LEU A 35 -22.15 2.80 2.79
N SER A 36 -23.35 2.94 2.23
CA SER A 36 -23.51 3.19 0.80
C SER A 36 -23.50 4.70 0.60
N LEU A 37 -22.52 5.22 -0.13
CA LEU A 37 -22.50 6.62 -0.50
C LEU A 37 -23.56 6.87 -1.59
N PRO A 38 -24.24 8.03 -1.58
CA PRO A 38 -25.36 8.30 -2.50
C PRO A 38 -24.95 8.53 -3.97
N PHE A 39 -23.65 8.45 -4.29
CA PHE A 39 -23.11 8.74 -5.62
C PHE A 39 -22.23 7.59 -6.14
N LEU A 40 -22.41 7.23 -7.43
CA LEU A 40 -21.60 6.26 -8.20
C LEU A 40 -21.55 4.81 -7.64
N GLY A 41 -22.63 4.32 -7.05
CA GLY A 41 -22.68 2.97 -6.49
C GLY A 41 -21.85 2.82 -5.21
N ARG A 42 -22.00 1.69 -4.52
CA ARG A 42 -21.48 1.54 -3.15
C ARG A 42 -19.95 1.53 -3.10
N ARG A 43 -19.30 0.82 -4.03
CA ARG A 43 -17.84 0.63 -4.02
C ARG A 43 -17.08 1.82 -4.60
N ARG A 44 -17.50 2.32 -5.77
CA ARG A 44 -16.79 3.40 -6.47
C ARG A 44 -16.94 4.74 -5.76
N GLY A 45 -18.08 4.98 -5.11
CA GLY A 45 -18.26 6.16 -4.27
C GLY A 45 -17.19 6.27 -3.17
N TRP A 46 -16.83 5.15 -2.53
CA TRP A 46 -15.78 5.12 -1.51
C TRP A 46 -14.38 5.32 -2.11
N VAL A 47 -14.09 4.70 -3.24
CA VAL A 47 -12.81 4.92 -3.94
C VAL A 47 -12.67 6.39 -4.30
N LEU A 48 -13.70 7.02 -4.87
CA LEU A 48 -13.69 8.44 -5.24
C LEU A 48 -13.55 9.37 -4.04
N LEU A 49 -14.27 9.10 -2.95
CA LEU A 49 -14.19 9.90 -1.73
C LEU A 49 -12.78 9.86 -1.13
N MET A 50 -12.18 8.66 -1.02
CA MET A 50 -10.82 8.51 -0.50
C MET A 50 -9.79 9.12 -1.44
N GLN A 51 -10.00 9.01 -2.75
CA GLN A 51 -9.12 9.59 -3.75
C GLN A 51 -9.13 11.12 -3.72
N LEU A 52 -10.30 11.72 -3.53
CA LEU A 52 -10.45 13.15 -3.27
C LEU A 52 -9.73 13.55 -1.98
N LEU A 53 -9.91 12.80 -0.90
CA LEU A 53 -9.26 13.07 0.39
C LEU A 53 -7.72 12.98 0.27
N CYS A 54 -7.21 11.98 -0.44
CA CYS A 54 -5.79 11.83 -0.74
C CYS A 54 -5.26 13.03 -1.56
N GLY A 55 -5.97 13.40 -2.62
CA GLY A 55 -5.61 14.54 -3.47
C GLY A 55 -5.57 15.85 -2.69
N LEU A 56 -6.60 16.11 -1.86
CA LEU A 56 -6.67 17.29 -0.99
C LEU A 56 -5.59 17.30 0.09
N ALA A 57 -5.27 16.15 0.69
CA ALA A 57 -4.19 16.05 1.68
C ALA A 57 -2.83 16.36 1.04
N LEU A 58 -2.53 15.78 -0.13
CA LEU A 58 -1.32 16.07 -0.91
C LEU A 58 -1.25 17.54 -1.32
N PHE A 59 -2.33 18.09 -1.85
CA PHE A 59 -2.38 19.50 -2.23
C PHE A 59 -2.17 20.42 -1.02
N SER A 60 -2.76 20.08 0.13
CA SER A 60 -2.58 20.83 1.38
C SER A 60 -1.13 20.78 1.88
N MET A 61 -0.45 19.63 1.74
CA MET A 61 0.98 19.52 2.06
C MET A 61 1.85 20.46 1.22
N SER A 62 1.41 20.87 0.03
CA SER A 62 2.19 21.78 -0.83
C SER A 62 2.39 23.19 -0.28
N PHE A 63 1.56 23.62 0.68
CA PHE A 63 1.65 24.94 1.30
C PHE A 63 2.58 24.98 2.52
N TYR A 64 3.01 23.82 3.01
CA TYR A 64 3.82 23.72 4.21
C TYR A 64 5.24 23.25 3.87
N THR A 65 6.24 23.82 4.54
CA THR A 65 7.60 23.30 4.50
C THR A 65 7.79 22.30 5.64
N PRO A 66 8.57 21.21 5.44
CA PRO A 66 8.86 20.22 6.49
C PRO A 66 9.43 20.85 7.77
N GLN A 67 10.11 21.98 7.66
CA GLN A 67 10.75 22.69 8.76
C GLN A 67 9.81 23.64 9.50
N GLY A 68 8.77 24.18 8.84
CA GLY A 68 7.88 25.20 9.41
C GLY A 68 6.64 24.65 10.12
N ALA A 69 6.16 23.45 9.75
CA ALA A 69 4.89 22.91 10.26
C ALA A 69 4.90 21.37 10.40
N ALA A 70 5.94 20.82 11.05
CA ALA A 70 6.12 19.38 11.21
C ALA A 70 4.88 18.66 11.79
N ARG A 71 4.20 19.26 12.78
CA ARG A 71 2.98 18.67 13.39
C ARG A 71 1.83 18.56 12.38
N THR A 72 1.61 19.60 11.57
CA THR A 72 0.57 19.61 10.54
C THR A 72 0.89 18.63 9.42
N MET A 73 2.15 18.55 8.99
CA MET A 73 2.59 17.56 8.00
C MET A 73 2.44 16.12 8.53
N ALA A 74 2.78 15.87 9.79
CA ALA A 74 2.58 14.55 10.40
C ALA A 74 1.08 14.18 10.43
N PHE A 75 0.21 15.11 10.82
CA PHE A 75 -1.24 14.90 10.79
C PHE A 75 -1.76 14.61 9.38
N LEU A 76 -1.38 15.43 8.39
CA LEU A 76 -1.75 15.20 6.99
C LEU A 76 -1.21 13.87 6.45
N GLY A 77 -0.01 13.45 6.88
CA GLY A 77 0.57 12.17 6.50
C GLY A 77 -0.18 10.98 7.10
N VAL A 78 -0.65 11.10 8.34
CA VAL A 78 -1.53 10.09 8.96
C VAL A 78 -2.88 10.04 8.24
N LEU A 79 -3.48 11.19 7.95
CA LEU A 79 -4.74 11.29 7.21
C LEU A 79 -4.61 10.66 5.83
N LEU A 80 -3.56 11.01 5.08
CA LEU A 80 -3.26 10.46 3.76
C LEU A 80 -3.06 8.93 3.83
N ALA A 81 -2.34 8.44 4.84
CA ALA A 81 -2.13 7.00 5.00
C ALA A 81 -3.42 6.25 5.35
N PHE A 82 -4.29 6.83 6.16
CA PHE A 82 -5.61 6.27 6.47
C PHE A 82 -6.54 6.27 5.25
N ALA A 83 -6.58 7.39 4.52
CA ALA A 83 -7.34 7.52 3.28
C ALA A 83 -6.86 6.51 2.22
N SER A 84 -5.54 6.41 2.01
CA SER A 84 -4.94 5.44 1.08
C SER A 84 -5.25 4.00 1.49
N ALA A 85 -5.12 3.66 2.77
CA ALA A 85 -5.44 2.31 3.24
C ALA A 85 -6.92 1.95 3.03
N THR A 86 -7.81 2.93 3.15
CA THR A 86 -9.25 2.78 2.92
C THR A 86 -9.58 2.69 1.44
N GLN A 87 -8.90 3.48 0.60
CA GLN A 87 -9.00 3.41 -0.86
C GLN A 87 -8.61 2.03 -1.39
N ASP A 88 -7.52 1.45 -0.87
CA ASP A 88 -7.07 0.10 -1.26
C ASP A 88 -8.16 -0.95 -1.01
N ILE A 89 -8.79 -0.92 0.17
CA ILE A 89 -9.87 -1.86 0.52
C ILE A 89 -11.05 -1.72 -0.45
N ALA A 90 -11.48 -0.48 -0.70
CA ALA A 90 -12.61 -0.22 -1.59
C ALA A 90 -12.29 -0.62 -3.03
N TYR A 91 -11.07 -0.39 -3.50
CA TYR A 91 -10.59 -0.76 -4.82
C TYR A 91 -10.48 -2.29 -4.98
N ASP A 92 -9.91 -2.98 -4.00
CA ASP A 92 -9.80 -4.45 -4.01
C ASP A 92 -11.17 -5.15 -4.01
N ALA A 93 -12.12 -4.58 -3.25
CA ALA A 93 -13.51 -5.04 -3.25
C ALA A 93 -14.17 -4.79 -4.62
N HIS A 94 -14.08 -3.57 -5.15
CA HIS A 94 -14.62 -3.21 -6.47
C HIS A 94 -14.07 -4.12 -7.58
N ARG A 95 -12.76 -4.38 -7.56
CA ARG A 95 -12.09 -5.26 -8.52
C ARG A 95 -12.61 -6.69 -8.46
N THR A 96 -12.82 -7.21 -7.25
CA THR A 96 -13.32 -8.58 -7.05
C THR A 96 -14.77 -8.72 -7.50
N ASP A 97 -15.55 -7.65 -7.33
CA ASP A 97 -16.94 -7.55 -7.78
C ASP A 97 -17.05 -7.37 -9.31
N LEU A 98 -16.05 -6.77 -9.96
CA LEU A 98 -16.04 -6.51 -11.42
C LEU A 98 -15.51 -7.69 -12.25
N LEU A 99 -14.48 -8.41 -11.77
CA LEU A 99 -13.82 -9.48 -12.54
C LEU A 99 -14.57 -10.83 -12.43
N ARG A 100 -14.94 -11.39 -13.59
CA ARG A 100 -15.49 -12.75 -13.69
C ARG A 100 -14.44 -13.78 -13.26
N PRO A 101 -14.85 -14.96 -12.74
CA PRO A 101 -13.91 -15.97 -12.25
C PRO A 101 -12.79 -16.34 -13.23
N GLU A 102 -13.09 -16.37 -14.52
CA GLU A 102 -12.18 -16.70 -15.63
C GLU A 102 -11.16 -15.58 -15.90
N GLU A 103 -11.51 -14.33 -15.64
CA GLU A 103 -10.69 -13.14 -15.93
C GLU A 103 -9.81 -12.73 -14.76
N ARG A 104 -10.05 -13.27 -13.55
CA ARG A 104 -9.33 -12.90 -12.32
C ARG A 104 -7.82 -13.14 -12.42
N GLY A 105 -7.39 -14.20 -13.10
CA GLY A 105 -5.97 -14.51 -13.28
C GLY A 105 -5.24 -13.41 -14.07
N TRP A 106 -5.78 -13.06 -15.24
CA TRP A 106 -5.25 -11.97 -16.07
C TRP A 106 -5.34 -10.61 -15.38
N GLY A 107 -6.46 -10.33 -14.71
CA GLY A 107 -6.66 -9.08 -13.97
C GLY A 107 -5.64 -8.86 -12.85
N ILE A 108 -5.28 -9.93 -12.11
CA ILE A 108 -4.23 -9.86 -11.09
C ILE A 108 -2.86 -9.65 -11.74
N GLY A 109 -2.55 -10.34 -12.84
CA GLY A 109 -1.27 -10.19 -13.56
C GLY A 109 -1.02 -8.76 -14.04
N LEU A 110 -1.99 -8.17 -14.75
CA LEU A 110 -1.92 -6.79 -15.23
C LEU A 110 -1.77 -5.78 -14.08
N MET A 111 -2.51 -5.97 -12.99
CA MET A 111 -2.43 -5.12 -11.81
C MET A 111 -1.04 -5.15 -11.17
N GLN A 112 -0.48 -6.35 -10.98
CA GLN A 112 0.84 -6.51 -10.38
C GLN A 112 1.95 -5.94 -11.28
N GLY A 113 1.83 -6.11 -12.60
CA GLY A 113 2.72 -5.47 -13.57
C GLY A 113 2.67 -3.94 -13.49
N GLY A 114 1.46 -3.38 -13.52
CA GLY A 114 1.24 -1.93 -13.40
C GLY A 114 1.76 -1.37 -12.07
N TYR A 115 1.52 -2.06 -10.95
CA TYR A 115 2.00 -1.66 -9.63
C TYR A 115 3.53 -1.59 -9.55
N ARG A 116 4.24 -2.54 -10.16
CA ARG A 116 5.71 -2.55 -10.20
C ARG A 116 6.27 -1.41 -11.04
N ILE A 117 5.65 -1.14 -12.20
CA ILE A 117 6.01 0.02 -13.04
C ILE A 117 5.77 1.31 -12.25
N ALA A 118 4.61 1.44 -11.61
CA ALA A 118 4.26 2.60 -10.80
C ALA A 118 5.22 2.81 -9.62
N MET A 119 5.68 1.74 -8.94
CA MET A 119 6.71 1.84 -7.90
C MET A 119 8.03 2.38 -8.43
N LEU A 120 8.50 1.89 -9.58
CA LEU A 120 9.74 2.39 -10.19
C LEU A 120 9.64 3.87 -10.52
N VAL A 121 8.55 4.25 -11.20
CA VAL A 121 8.33 5.60 -11.69
C VAL A 121 8.10 6.55 -10.52
N SER A 122 7.15 6.27 -9.62
CA SER A 122 6.81 7.19 -8.51
C SER A 122 7.97 7.44 -7.56
N GLY A 123 8.74 6.41 -7.20
CA GLY A 123 9.85 6.55 -6.26
C GLY A 123 11.00 7.41 -6.81
N ALA A 124 11.37 7.24 -8.08
CA ALA A 124 12.43 8.04 -8.70
C ALA A 124 11.92 9.42 -9.12
N LEU A 125 10.76 9.49 -9.79
CA LEU A 125 10.21 10.72 -10.33
C LEU A 125 9.88 11.74 -9.24
N ALA A 126 9.31 11.31 -8.11
CA ALA A 126 8.98 12.23 -7.02
C ALA A 126 10.23 12.88 -6.41
N LEU A 127 11.31 12.11 -6.25
CA LEU A 127 12.58 12.63 -5.71
C LEU A 127 13.28 13.57 -6.71
N ILE A 128 13.30 13.21 -8.00
CA ILE A 128 13.86 14.04 -9.07
C ILE A 128 13.09 15.37 -9.16
N LEU A 129 11.75 15.34 -9.13
CA LEU A 129 10.95 16.56 -9.09
C LEU A 129 11.25 17.37 -7.82
N ALA A 130 11.34 16.73 -6.66
CA ALA A 130 11.63 17.43 -5.42
C ALA A 130 12.99 18.13 -5.42
N ASP A 131 14.00 17.56 -6.10
CA ASP A 131 15.33 18.17 -6.24
C ASP A 131 15.30 19.39 -7.18
N HIS A 132 14.63 19.28 -8.33
CA HIS A 132 14.63 20.36 -9.33
C HIS A 132 13.64 21.50 -9.05
N VAL A 133 12.42 21.18 -8.60
CA VAL A 133 11.33 22.17 -8.43
C VAL A 133 10.86 22.32 -6.98
N GLY A 134 11.44 21.55 -6.06
CA GLY A 134 11.11 21.60 -4.64
C GLY A 134 9.85 20.81 -4.26
N TRP A 135 9.78 20.44 -2.98
CA TRP A 135 8.70 19.63 -2.40
C TRP A 135 7.29 20.21 -2.61
N GLY A 136 7.14 21.53 -2.57
CA GLY A 136 5.84 22.18 -2.77
C GLY A 136 5.25 21.87 -4.15
N TRP A 137 6.04 21.99 -5.22
CA TRP A 137 5.58 21.65 -6.57
C TRP A 137 5.41 20.14 -6.75
N THR A 138 6.28 19.31 -6.18
CA THR A 138 6.11 17.85 -6.20
C THR A 138 4.77 17.42 -5.61
N TYR A 139 4.38 17.95 -4.44
CA TYR A 139 3.09 17.63 -3.82
C TYR A 139 1.90 18.10 -4.66
N ARG A 140 2.00 19.25 -5.35
CA ARG A 140 0.95 19.71 -6.29
C ARG A 140 0.79 18.76 -7.47
N VAL A 141 1.90 18.35 -8.08
CA VAL A 141 1.86 17.41 -9.21
C VAL A 141 1.25 16.08 -8.76
N MET A 142 1.68 15.53 -7.62
CA MET A 142 1.10 14.30 -7.06
C MET A 142 -0.39 14.43 -6.75
N GLY A 143 -0.81 15.56 -6.17
CA GLY A 143 -2.21 15.86 -5.92
C GLY A 143 -3.04 15.95 -7.21
N VAL A 144 -2.55 16.65 -8.23
CA VAL A 144 -3.21 16.75 -9.54
C VAL A 144 -3.30 15.39 -10.22
N LEU A 145 -2.23 14.57 -10.19
CA LEU A 145 -2.26 13.21 -10.74
C LEU A 145 -3.29 12.33 -10.00
N MET A 146 -3.38 12.46 -8.67
CA MET A 146 -4.38 11.73 -7.88
C MET A 146 -5.81 12.14 -8.26
N LEU A 147 -6.07 13.44 -8.44
CA LEU A 147 -7.36 13.95 -8.88
C LEU A 147 -7.67 13.56 -10.34
N ALA A 148 -6.68 13.57 -11.23
CA ALA A 148 -6.82 13.12 -12.61
C ALA A 148 -7.18 11.62 -12.67
N ALA A 149 -6.60 10.80 -11.79
CA ALA A 149 -6.97 9.40 -11.67
C ALA A 149 -8.44 9.21 -11.23
N MET A 150 -9.13 10.23 -10.71
CA MET A 150 -10.56 10.11 -10.39
C MET A 150 -11.39 9.92 -11.65
N LEU A 151 -10.96 10.48 -12.79
CA LEU A 151 -11.60 10.26 -14.09
C LEU A 151 -11.67 8.78 -14.42
N VAL A 152 -10.60 8.02 -14.15
CA VAL A 152 -10.56 6.57 -14.35
C VAL A 152 -11.62 5.87 -13.49
N THR A 153 -11.75 6.29 -12.22
CA THR A 153 -12.76 5.72 -11.30
C THR A 153 -14.20 6.07 -11.72
N VAL A 154 -14.42 7.28 -12.26
CA VAL A 154 -15.73 7.72 -12.80
C VAL A 154 -16.09 7.01 -14.11
N LEU A 155 -15.09 6.67 -14.94
CA LEU A 155 -15.30 5.94 -16.19
C LEU A 155 -15.39 4.41 -15.99
N SER A 156 -15.02 3.91 -14.81
CA SER A 156 -15.12 2.49 -14.47
C SER A 156 -16.58 2.01 -14.55
N PRO A 157 -16.84 0.84 -15.13
CA PRO A 157 -18.20 0.27 -15.17
C PRO A 157 -18.71 -0.09 -13.76
N ASP A 158 -20.04 -0.09 -13.61
CA ASP A 158 -20.69 -0.56 -12.40
C ASP A 158 -20.55 -2.08 -12.25
N ALA A 159 -20.39 -2.55 -11.02
CA ALA A 159 -20.31 -3.97 -10.73
C ALA A 159 -21.69 -4.62 -10.97
N PRO A 160 -21.78 -5.72 -11.75
CA PRO A 160 -23.05 -6.32 -12.13
C PRO A 160 -23.85 -6.89 -10.95
N ASP A 161 -23.17 -7.28 -9.87
CA ASP A 161 -23.77 -7.88 -8.66
C ASP A 161 -23.28 -7.15 -7.40
N GLU A 162 -23.88 -6.00 -7.06
CA GLU A 162 -23.72 -5.45 -5.72
C GLU A 162 -24.47 -6.34 -4.71
N ARG A 163 -23.81 -7.37 -4.19
CA ARG A 163 -24.36 -8.22 -3.13
C ARG A 163 -24.82 -7.35 -1.95
N PRO A 164 -26.03 -7.56 -1.40
CA PRO A 164 -26.55 -6.73 -0.31
C PRO A 164 -25.58 -6.71 0.87
N ALA A 165 -25.51 -5.57 1.54
CA ALA A 165 -24.60 -5.36 2.68
C ALA A 165 -24.84 -6.44 3.74
N ARG A 166 -23.84 -7.29 4.00
CA ARG A 166 -23.92 -8.32 5.03
C ARG A 166 -23.95 -7.69 6.42
N SER A 167 -24.54 -8.38 7.40
CA SER A 167 -24.39 -8.00 8.80
C SER A 167 -22.90 -8.01 9.19
N PHE A 168 -22.45 -7.08 10.05
CA PHE A 168 -21.06 -6.94 10.49
C PHE A 168 -20.57 -8.25 11.12
N MET A 169 -21.43 -8.86 11.94
CA MET A 169 -21.16 -10.14 12.55
C MET A 169 -21.02 -11.25 11.50
N ALA A 170 -21.84 -11.24 10.43
CA ALA A 170 -21.70 -12.19 9.32
C ALA A 170 -20.41 -11.92 8.52
N ALA A 171 -20.12 -10.66 8.15
CA ALA A 171 -18.93 -10.31 7.38
C ALA A 171 -17.61 -10.61 8.12
N VAL A 172 -17.61 -10.56 9.46
CA VAL A 172 -16.43 -10.83 10.29
C VAL A 172 -16.34 -12.30 10.67
N ILE A 173 -17.41 -12.93 11.16
CA ILE A 173 -17.35 -14.27 11.77
C ILE A 173 -17.49 -15.39 10.74
N GLU A 174 -18.35 -15.20 9.73
CA GLU A 174 -18.66 -16.22 8.71
C GLU A 174 -17.40 -16.67 7.94
N PRO A 175 -16.46 -15.78 7.53
CA PRO A 175 -15.24 -16.22 6.85
C PRO A 175 -14.31 -17.08 7.73
N PHE A 176 -14.24 -16.79 9.04
CA PHE A 176 -13.48 -17.64 9.96
C PHE A 176 -14.17 -18.98 10.12
N GLY A 177 -15.49 -18.99 10.32
CA GLY A 177 -16.30 -20.21 10.39
C GLY A 177 -16.10 -21.10 9.16
N ASP A 178 -16.24 -20.53 7.97
CA ASP A 178 -16.02 -21.22 6.69
C ASP A 178 -14.59 -21.74 6.57
N PHE A 179 -13.58 -21.00 7.01
CA PHE A 179 -12.18 -21.44 6.99
C PHE A 179 -11.96 -22.66 7.88
N PHE A 180 -12.43 -22.63 9.13
CA PHE A 180 -12.32 -23.77 10.05
C PHE A 180 -13.15 -24.97 9.59
N GLN A 181 -14.32 -24.75 8.97
CA GLN A 181 -15.14 -25.83 8.40
C GLN A 181 -14.49 -26.46 7.15
N ARG A 182 -13.89 -25.64 6.28
CA ARG A 182 -13.32 -26.10 4.99
C ARG A 182 -12.01 -26.86 5.16
N TYR A 183 -11.16 -26.45 6.11
CA TYR A 183 -9.84 -27.06 6.32
C TYR A 183 -9.77 -27.97 7.56
N GLY A 184 -10.77 -27.94 8.46
CA GLY A 184 -10.92 -28.86 9.58
C GLY A 184 -9.65 -28.97 10.44
N LYS A 185 -9.10 -30.18 10.56
CA LYS A 185 -7.87 -30.46 11.33
C LYS A 185 -6.60 -29.88 10.70
N LEU A 186 -6.61 -29.64 9.38
CA LEU A 186 -5.46 -29.07 8.65
C LEU A 186 -5.40 -27.54 8.76
N THR A 187 -6.41 -26.90 9.36
CA THR A 187 -6.45 -25.45 9.57
C THR A 187 -5.20 -24.94 10.29
N LEU A 188 -4.78 -25.64 11.36
CA LEU A 188 -3.60 -25.26 12.13
C LEU A 188 -2.31 -25.41 11.30
N ALA A 189 -2.24 -26.43 10.44
CA ALA A 189 -1.10 -26.64 9.54
C ALA A 189 -1.01 -25.53 8.48
N TRP A 190 -2.14 -25.14 7.88
CA TRP A 190 -2.19 -24.03 6.93
C TRP A 190 -1.85 -22.68 7.58
N LEU A 191 -2.34 -22.42 8.80
CA LEU A 191 -1.96 -21.24 9.57
C LEU A 191 -0.47 -21.22 9.89
N ALA A 192 0.08 -22.35 10.36
CA ALA A 192 1.51 -22.49 10.63
C ALA A 192 2.35 -22.26 9.37
N LEU A 193 1.94 -22.83 8.24
CA LEU A 193 2.60 -22.63 6.95
C LEU A 193 2.56 -21.16 6.51
N MET A 194 1.41 -20.50 6.63
CA MET A 194 1.24 -19.08 6.26
C MET A 194 2.13 -18.18 7.13
N VAL A 195 2.17 -18.42 8.44
CA VAL A 195 3.02 -17.68 9.38
C VAL A 195 4.50 -17.95 9.08
N LEU A 196 4.90 -19.20 8.90
CA LEU A 196 6.29 -19.57 8.64
C LEU A 196 6.79 -18.99 7.31
N TYR A 197 5.96 -19.07 6.26
CA TYR A 197 6.26 -18.46 4.97
C TYR A 197 6.46 -16.94 5.09
N LYS A 198 5.54 -16.24 5.75
CA LYS A 198 5.65 -14.78 5.95
C LYS A 198 6.81 -14.38 6.86
N LEU A 199 7.13 -15.22 7.84
CA LEU A 199 8.29 -15.04 8.70
C LEU A 199 9.59 -15.13 7.89
N CYS A 200 9.72 -16.16 7.04
CA CYS A 200 10.86 -16.31 6.14
C CYS A 200 10.99 -15.12 5.17
N ASP A 201 9.88 -14.67 4.57
CA ASP A 201 9.83 -13.50 3.68
C ASP A 201 10.33 -12.22 4.40
N ALA A 202 9.84 -11.98 5.62
CA ALA A 202 10.27 -10.84 6.43
C ALA A 202 11.76 -10.90 6.82
N PHE A 203 12.28 -12.09 7.15
CA PHE A 203 13.69 -12.28 7.45
C PHE A 203 14.57 -12.09 6.21
N ALA A 204 14.16 -12.63 5.06
CA ALA A 204 14.89 -12.47 3.80
C ALA A 204 15.08 -10.98 3.45
N LEU A 205 14.03 -10.16 3.60
CA LEU A 205 14.11 -8.72 3.31
C LEU A 205 15.01 -7.96 4.31
N SER A 206 14.89 -8.27 5.61
CA SER A 206 15.67 -7.63 6.67
C SER A 206 17.16 -7.98 6.59
N LEU A 207 17.48 -9.24 6.33
CA LEU A 207 18.85 -9.73 6.18
C LEU A 207 19.48 -9.25 4.87
N SER A 208 18.75 -9.25 3.75
CA SER A 208 19.28 -8.76 2.47
C SER A 208 19.70 -7.31 2.55
N THR A 209 18.86 -6.45 3.15
CA THR A 209 19.18 -5.02 3.31
C THR A 209 20.39 -4.81 4.22
N THR A 210 20.46 -5.56 5.34
CA THR A 210 21.57 -5.45 6.30
C THR A 210 22.88 -6.01 5.73
N PHE A 211 22.82 -7.12 5.00
CA PHE A 211 23.97 -7.77 4.37
C PHE A 211 24.60 -6.86 3.31
N LEU A 212 23.78 -6.29 2.42
CA LEU A 212 24.25 -5.40 1.34
C LEU A 212 24.92 -4.12 1.85
N LEU A 213 24.50 -3.62 3.02
CA LEU A 213 25.08 -2.42 3.64
C LEU A 213 26.33 -2.71 4.49
N ARG A 214 26.41 -3.89 5.15
CA ARG A 214 27.48 -4.17 6.13
C ARG A 214 28.64 -4.99 5.59
N VAL A 215 28.43 -5.92 4.66
CA VAL A 215 29.48 -6.86 4.22
C VAL A 215 30.34 -6.28 3.09
N PRO A 216 29.77 -5.74 1.99
CA PRO A 216 30.56 -5.25 0.87
C PRO A 216 30.86 -3.74 0.91
N LYS A 217 30.26 -3.00 1.85
CA LYS A 217 30.25 -1.51 1.89
C LYS A 217 29.81 -0.87 0.55
N PHE A 218 28.83 -1.46 -0.12
CA PHE A 218 28.30 -0.88 -1.36
C PHE A 218 27.68 0.50 -1.09
N SER A 219 27.82 1.42 -2.06
CA SER A 219 27.12 2.70 -1.98
C SER A 219 25.61 2.48 -2.07
N LEU A 220 24.83 3.37 -1.46
CA LEU A 220 23.35 3.31 -1.48
C LEU A 220 22.79 3.20 -2.91
N THR A 221 23.51 3.75 -3.89
CA THR A 221 23.19 3.67 -5.32
C THR A 221 23.31 2.25 -5.87
N GLN A 222 24.34 1.49 -5.51
CA GLN A 222 24.54 0.11 -5.99
C GLN A 222 23.56 -0.88 -5.34
N VAL A 223 23.28 -0.69 -4.04
CA VAL A 223 22.26 -1.48 -3.32
C VAL A 223 20.87 -1.24 -3.92
N GLY A 224 20.55 0.02 -4.26
CA GLY A 224 19.31 0.38 -4.94
C GLY A 224 19.15 -0.27 -6.31
N THR A 225 20.22 -0.32 -7.11
CA THR A 225 20.20 -0.96 -8.43
C THR A 225 20.00 -2.47 -8.34
N ILE A 226 20.68 -3.15 -7.41
CA ILE A 226 20.57 -4.61 -7.26
C ILE A 226 19.17 -5.01 -6.75
N SER A 227 18.66 -4.33 -5.72
CA SER A 227 17.33 -4.62 -5.17
C SER A 227 16.24 -4.39 -6.23
N LYS A 228 16.30 -3.28 -6.96
CA LYS A 228 15.34 -2.99 -8.04
C LYS A 228 15.45 -3.99 -9.19
N THR A 229 16.65 -4.46 -9.55
CA THR A 229 16.81 -5.44 -10.64
C THR A 229 16.28 -6.83 -10.23
N SER A 230 16.47 -7.23 -8.97
CA SER A 230 15.97 -8.51 -8.44
C SER A 230 14.44 -8.57 -8.41
N ASP A 231 13.77 -7.46 -8.08
CA ASP A 231 12.31 -7.35 -8.12
C ASP A 231 11.73 -7.43 -9.57
N TRP A 232 12.58 -7.17 -10.57
CA TRP A 232 12.22 -7.14 -11.99
C TRP A 232 12.39 -8.46 -12.75
N LEU A 233 13.33 -9.31 -12.34
CA LEU A 233 13.58 -10.61 -12.97
C LEU A 233 12.32 -11.49 -13.15
N PRO A 234 11.38 -11.56 -12.18
CA PRO A 234 10.15 -12.35 -12.35
C PRO A 234 9.18 -11.79 -13.40
N VAL A 235 9.32 -10.52 -13.81
CA VAL A 235 8.45 -9.86 -14.81
C VAL A 235 8.85 -10.27 -16.22
N CYS A 236 10.15 -10.37 -16.49
CA CYS A 236 10.66 -10.80 -17.80
C CYS A 236 10.49 -12.30 -18.05
N SER A 237 10.26 -13.09 -17.01
CA SER A 237 10.10 -14.55 -17.08
C SER A 237 8.64 -15.02 -17.09
N ALA A 238 7.66 -14.11 -17.10
CA ALA A 238 6.26 -14.47 -17.23
C ALA A 238 5.96 -14.70 -18.73
N PRO A 239 5.61 -15.94 -19.15
CA PRO A 239 5.22 -16.24 -20.53
C PRO A 239 3.88 -15.61 -20.91
#